data_AF-A0A168MXU0-F1
#
_entry.id   AF-A0A168MXU0-F1
#
_cell.length_a   1.000
_cell.length_b   1.000
_cell.length_c   1.000
_cell.angle_alpha   90.00
_cell.angle_beta   90.00
_cell.angle_gamma   90.00
#
_symmetry.space_group_name_H-M   'P 1'
#
loop_
_entity.id
_entity.type
_entity.pdbx_description
1 polymer ?
#
loop_
_entity_poly.entity_id
_entity_poly.type
_entity_poly.pdbx_seq_one_letter_code
_entity_poly.pdbx_strand_id
1 'polypeptide(L)'
;MKNKILPFIIVVLLCTNIITLSFLSESKPQKNENTHSTTHEIELYQLEGEGTKWKVDHYKVLKTPKIIKRGFARLVYVGDVKEIDQSSYYNIEIIDELIE
;
A
#
# COMPACT_ATOMS: atom_id res chain seq x y z
N MET A 1 30.88 -39.37 -9.52
CA MET A 1 30.38 -38.28 -8.64
C MET A 1 29.49 -37.24 -9.34
N LYS A 2 29.51 -37.08 -10.68
CA LYS A 2 28.69 -36.09 -11.40
C LYS A 2 27.16 -36.36 -11.37
N ASN A 3 26.73 -37.62 -11.25
CA ASN A 3 25.32 -38.01 -11.38
C ASN A 3 24.47 -37.71 -10.12
N LYS A 4 25.11 -37.38 -8.99
CA LYS A 4 24.41 -37.03 -7.72
C LYS A 4 24.21 -35.52 -7.54
N ILE A 5 24.90 -34.70 -8.34
CA ILE A 5 24.83 -33.23 -8.28
C ILE A 5 23.58 -32.73 -9.03
N LEU A 6 23.24 -33.38 -10.15
CA LEU A 6 22.06 -33.05 -10.94
C LEU A 6 20.74 -33.10 -10.14
N PRO A 7 20.39 -34.19 -9.41
CA PRO A 7 19.16 -34.20 -8.62
C PRO A 7 19.18 -33.19 -7.47
N PHE A 8 20.36 -32.89 -6.90
CA PHE A 8 20.50 -31.90 -5.85
C PHE A 8 20.16 -30.49 -6.33
N ILE A 9 20.63 -30.10 -7.52
CA ILE A 9 20.32 -28.79 -8.12
C ILE A 9 18.82 -28.66 -8.41
N ILE A 10 18.19 -29.74 -8.91
CA ILE A 10 16.74 -29.76 -9.21
C ILE A 10 15.92 -29.56 -7.93
N VAL A 11 16.29 -30.23 -6.84
CA VAL A 11 15.60 -30.09 -5.54
C VAL A 11 15.72 -28.65 -5.02
N VAL A 12 16.91 -28.07 -5.07
CA VAL A 12 17.12 -26.68 -4.63
C VAL A 12 16.26 -25.71 -5.43
N LEU A 13 16.19 -25.89 -6.76
CA LEU A 13 15.40 -25.03 -7.65
C LEU A 13 13.89 -25.18 -7.42
N LEU A 14 13.42 -26.37 -7.08
CA LEU A 14 12.01 -26.58 -6.70
C LEU A 14 11.69 -25.92 -5.36
N CYS A 15 12.55 -26.07 -4.35
CA CYS A 15 12.34 -25.46 -3.05
C CYS A 15 12.27 -23.93 -3.12
N THR A 16 13.19 -23.28 -3.85
CA THR A 16 13.17 -21.82 -4.00
C THR A 16 11.93 -21.33 -4.74
N ASN A 17 11.46 -22.03 -5.77
CA ASN A 17 10.20 -21.68 -6.46
C ASN A 17 8.98 -21.83 -5.54
N ILE A 18 8.91 -22.89 -4.72
CA ILE A 18 7.81 -23.11 -3.77
C ILE A 18 7.78 -22.00 -2.71
N ILE A 19 8.94 -21.65 -2.14
CA ILE A 19 9.04 -20.56 -1.15
C ILE A 19 8.60 -19.23 -1.77
N THR A 20 9.06 -18.94 -2.99
CA THR A 20 8.70 -17.71 -3.71
C THR A 20 7.20 -17.65 -3.99
N LEU A 21 6.59 -18.77 -4.40
CA LEU A 21 5.16 -18.87 -4.65
C LEU A 21 4.32 -18.75 -3.36
N SER A 22 4.81 -19.29 -2.24
CA SER A 22 4.18 -19.12 -0.92
C SER A 22 4.13 -17.64 -0.53
N PHE A 23 5.27 -16.95 -0.68
CA PHE A 23 5.37 -15.53 -0.35
C PHE A 23 4.48 -14.65 -1.25
N LEU A 24 4.38 -15.00 -2.54
CA LEU A 24 3.51 -14.32 -3.49
C LEU A 24 2.01 -14.61 -3.24
N SER A 25 1.68 -15.81 -2.73
CA SER A 25 0.30 -16.17 -2.38
C SER A 25 -0.19 -15.46 -1.13
N GLU A 26 0.71 -15.14 -0.20
CA GLU A 26 0.43 -14.32 0.98
C GLU A 26 0.38 -12.82 0.64
N SER A 27 1.01 -12.37 -0.45
CA SER A 27 0.98 -10.97 -0.89
C SER A 27 -0.29 -10.59 -1.66
N LYS A 28 -1.40 -11.29 -1.44
CA LYS A 28 -2.71 -10.87 -1.99
C LYS A 28 -2.93 -9.39 -1.63
N PRO A 29 -3.31 -8.54 -2.61
CA PRO A 29 -3.70 -7.18 -2.29
C PRO A 29 -4.85 -7.24 -1.29
N GLN A 30 -4.68 -6.53 -0.17
CA GLN A 30 -5.69 -6.39 0.87
C GLN A 30 -6.98 -5.89 0.24
N LYS A 31 -7.88 -6.82 -0.11
CA LYS A 31 -9.24 -6.49 -0.52
C LYS A 31 -9.89 -5.91 0.72
N ASN A 32 -10.31 -4.65 0.61
CA ASN A 32 -10.98 -3.90 1.66
C ASN A 32 -12.29 -4.61 2.06
N GLU A 33 -12.20 -5.60 2.94
CA GLU A 33 -13.35 -6.22 3.56
C GLU A 33 -13.28 -5.96 5.05
N ASN A 34 -14.16 -5.04 5.48
CA ASN A 34 -14.48 -4.70 6.85
C ASN A 34 -14.84 -5.98 7.62
N THR A 35 -13.84 -6.66 8.20
CA THR A 35 -14.08 -7.85 9.01
C THR A 35 -13.57 -7.57 10.42
N HIS A 36 -14.50 -7.20 11.28
CA HIS A 36 -14.30 -7.20 12.73
C HIS A 36 -13.98 -8.62 13.19
N SER A 37 -12.77 -8.86 13.68
CA SER A 37 -12.44 -10.01 14.50
C SER A 37 -11.79 -9.54 15.80
N THR A 38 -12.52 -9.79 16.88
CA THR A 38 -12.20 -9.42 18.25
C THR A 38 -11.00 -10.21 18.78
N THR A 39 -9.85 -9.56 18.92
CA THR A 39 -8.88 -9.75 20.02
C THR A 39 -7.94 -8.53 20.01
N HIS A 40 -8.13 -7.63 20.98
CA HIS A 40 -7.64 -6.24 20.99
C HIS A 40 -8.20 -5.42 19.82
N GLU A 41 -9.19 -4.58 20.14
CA GLU A 41 -9.90 -3.69 19.22
C GLU A 41 -8.93 -2.63 18.65
N ILE A 42 -8.15 -3.03 17.68
CA ILE A 42 -7.30 -2.17 16.87
C ILE A 42 -8.12 -1.82 15.65
N GLU A 43 -8.60 -0.58 15.61
CA GLU A 43 -9.38 -0.05 14.50
C GLU A 43 -8.45 0.71 13.57
N LEU A 44 -8.36 0.28 12.29
CA LEU A 44 -7.65 1.01 11.26
C LEU A 44 -8.65 1.77 10.40
N TYR A 45 -8.52 3.10 10.41
CA TYR A 45 -9.27 4.00 9.55
C TYR A 45 -8.38 4.46 8.39
N GLN A 46 -8.93 4.39 7.18
CA GLN A 46 -8.39 5.05 6.01
C GLN A 46 -9.29 6.23 5.70
N LEU A 47 -8.69 7.41 5.63
CA LEU A 47 -9.38 8.67 5.47
C LEU A 47 -8.88 9.35 4.21
N GLU A 48 -9.85 9.89 3.47
CA GLU A 48 -9.64 10.71 2.29
C GLU A 48 -10.37 12.03 2.52
N GLY A 49 -9.85 13.10 1.95
CA GLY A 49 -10.44 14.43 2.10
C GLY A 49 -10.26 15.26 0.85
N GLU A 50 -11.31 15.99 0.48
CA GLU A 50 -11.30 16.88 -0.66
C GLU A 50 -11.62 18.31 -0.19
N GLY A 51 -10.86 19.25 -0.71
CA GLY A 51 -11.08 20.69 -0.58
C GLY A 51 -10.89 21.35 -1.94
N THR A 52 -11.15 22.65 -2.02
CA THR A 52 -11.20 23.37 -3.31
C THR A 52 -9.91 23.26 -4.14
N LYS A 53 -8.74 23.19 -3.50
CA LYS A 53 -7.43 23.10 -4.16
C LYS A 53 -6.53 22.02 -3.57
N TRP A 54 -7.03 21.25 -2.60
CA TRP A 54 -6.23 20.32 -1.83
C TRP A 54 -6.97 19.00 -1.68
N LYS A 55 -6.25 17.91 -1.93
CA LYS A 55 -6.73 16.56 -1.71
C LYS A 55 -5.80 15.86 -0.72
N VAL A 56 -6.39 15.13 0.22
CA VAL A 56 -5.68 14.31 1.20
C VAL A 56 -5.93 12.86 0.85
N ASP A 57 -4.86 12.15 0.48
CA ASP A 57 -4.90 10.74 0.13
C ASP A 57 -4.16 9.89 1.17
N HIS A 58 -4.60 8.64 1.29
CA HIS A 58 -3.93 7.60 2.07
C HIS A 58 -3.69 7.95 3.55
N TYR A 59 -4.52 8.81 4.17
CA TYR A 59 -4.36 9.12 5.58
C TYR A 59 -4.82 7.94 6.44
N LYS A 60 -3.90 7.37 7.23
CA LYS A 60 -4.17 6.21 8.07
C LYS A 60 -4.22 6.60 9.53
N VAL A 61 -5.27 6.20 10.24
CA VAL A 61 -5.39 6.36 11.69
C VAL A 61 -5.60 5.00 12.32
N LEU A 62 -4.71 4.64 13.23
CA LEU A 62 -4.82 3.42 14.02
C LEU A 62 -5.25 3.77 15.43
N LYS A 63 -6.45 3.36 15.80
CA LYS A 63 -7.04 3.59 17.11
C LYS A 63 -6.98 2.30 17.93
N THR A 64 -6.46 2.43 19.13
CA THR A 64 -6.51 1.41 20.17
C THR A 64 -7.22 2.00 21.39
N PRO A 65 -7.66 1.21 22.37
CA PRO A 65 -8.34 1.73 23.55
C PRO A 65 -7.52 2.74 24.37
N LYS A 66 -6.19 2.77 24.20
CA LYS A 66 -5.28 3.61 25.00
C LYS A 66 -4.62 4.71 24.19
N ILE A 67 -4.47 4.53 22.88
CA ILE A 67 -3.61 5.37 22.03
C ILE A 67 -4.23 5.50 20.64
N ILE A 68 -4.20 6.72 20.10
CA ILE A 68 -4.45 7.01 18.70
C ILE A 68 -3.10 7.26 18.02
N LYS A 69 -2.77 6.47 17.02
CA LYS A 69 -1.59 6.66 16.16
C LYS A 69 -2.05 7.19 14.81
N ARG A 70 -1.37 8.22 14.31
CA ARG A 70 -1.62 8.83 13.00
C ARG A 70 -0.44 8.47 12.10
N GLY A 71 -0.75 7.85 10.97
CA GLY A 71 0.21 7.56 9.92
C GLY A 71 0.45 8.77 9.03
N PHE A 72 1.28 8.58 8.01
CA PHE A 72 1.49 9.58 6.98
C PHE A 72 0.22 9.78 6.14
N ALA A 73 0.06 10.99 5.63
CA ALA A 73 -0.92 11.35 4.61
C ALA A 73 -0.17 11.95 3.42
N ARG A 74 -0.70 11.73 2.22
CA ARG A 74 -0.25 12.47 1.03
C ARG A 74 -1.17 13.67 0.87
N LEU A 75 -0.59 14.86 0.85
CA LEU A 75 -1.30 16.09 0.53
C LEU A 75 -1.00 16.44 -0.93
N VAL A 76 -2.03 16.49 -1.76
CA VAL A 76 -1.94 16.76 -3.20
C VAL A 76 -2.59 18.10 -3.49
N TYR A 77 -1.87 18.97 -4.20
CA TYR A 77 -2.43 20.21 -4.70
C TYR A 77 -3.10 19.99 -6.05
N VAL A 78 -4.35 20.45 -6.17
CA VAL A 78 -5.18 20.28 -7.37
C VAL A 78 -5.45 21.68 -7.94
N GLY A 79 -4.40 22.34 -8.42
CA GLY A 79 -4.44 23.70 -8.96
C GLY A 79 -3.21 24.00 -9.82
N ASP A 80 -3.02 25.26 -10.21
CA ASP A 80 -1.85 25.65 -11.01
C ASP A 80 -0.58 25.53 -10.16
N VAL A 81 0.40 24.76 -10.65
CA VAL A 81 1.70 24.53 -10.00
C VAL A 81 2.41 25.84 -9.65
N LYS A 82 2.17 26.92 -10.41
CA LYS A 82 2.75 28.26 -10.14
C LYS A 82 2.24 28.90 -8.85
N GLU A 83 1.14 28.41 -8.29
CA GLU A 83 0.57 28.93 -7.04
C GLU A 83 1.23 28.33 -5.78
N ILE A 84 2.12 27.33 -5.94
CA ILE A 84 2.91 26.76 -4.85
C ILE A 84 4.38 27.15 -5.01
N ASP A 85 4.88 27.96 -4.08
CA ASP A 85 6.27 28.40 -4.01
C ASP A 85 7.17 27.38 -3.25
N GLN A 86 6.59 26.64 -2.29
CA GLN A 86 7.33 25.75 -1.38
C GLN A 86 6.93 24.28 -1.49
N SER A 87 7.23 23.64 -2.62
CA SER A 87 7.23 22.17 -2.68
C SER A 87 8.62 21.61 -2.99
N SER A 88 9.04 20.65 -2.17
CA SER A 88 10.26 19.86 -2.36
C SER A 88 10.05 18.64 -3.26
N TYR A 89 8.81 18.38 -3.70
CA TYR A 89 8.46 17.23 -4.54
C TYR A 89 7.29 17.57 -5.47
N TYR A 90 7.49 17.39 -6.77
CA TYR A 90 6.45 17.59 -7.78
C TYR A 90 6.21 16.26 -8.51
N ASN A 91 4.94 15.89 -8.64
CA ASN A 91 4.50 14.81 -9.50
C ASN A 91 3.27 15.31 -10.27
N ILE A 92 3.29 15.14 -11.58
CA ILE A 92 2.20 15.53 -12.47
C ILE A 92 1.40 14.27 -12.77
N GLU A 93 0.17 14.24 -12.31
CA GLU A 93 -0.77 13.15 -12.53
C GLU A 93 -1.88 13.67 -13.46
N ILE A 94 -1.99 13.08 -14.64
CA ILE A 94 -3.04 13.41 -15.61
C ILE A 94 -4.24 12.55 -15.27
N ILE A 95 -5.32 13.17 -14.82
CA ILE A 95 -6.60 12.51 -14.58
C ILE A 95 -7.43 12.76 -15.83
N ASP A 96 -7.55 11.74 -16.68
CA ASP A 96 -8.48 11.78 -17.81
C ASP A 96 -9.91 11.60 -17.27
N GLU A 97 -10.70 12.66 -17.30
CA GLU A 97 -12.16 12.53 -17.19
C GLU A 97 -12.67 11.89 -18.49
N LEU A 98 -13.16 10.65 -18.40
CA LEU A 98 -13.99 10.06 -19.46
C LEU A 98 -15.26 10.90 -19.59
N ILE A 99 -15.25 11.79 -20.58
CA ILE A 99 -16.44 12.50 -21.03
C ILE A 99 -17.36 11.45 -21.66
N GLU A 100 -18.46 11.12 -20.98
CA GLU A 100 -19.59 10.36 -21.52
C GLU A 100 -20.55 11.28 -22.29
#